data_AF-A0A3C0CTM7-F1
#
_entry.id   AF-A0A3C0CTM7-F1
#
_cell.length_a   1.000
_cell.length_b   1.000
_cell.length_c   1.000
_cell.angle_alpha   90.00
_cell.angle_beta   90.00
_cell.angle_gamma   90.00
#
_symmetry.space_group_name_H-M   'P 1'
#
loop_
_entity.id
_entity.type
_entity.pdbx_description
1 polymer ?
#
loop_
_entity_poly.entity_id
_entity_poly.type
_entity_poly.pdbx_seq_one_letter_code
_entity_poly.pdbx_strand_id
1 'polypeptide(L)'
;MSAGYTPGEREKLADVFMAEFKAVFGKYPRSVGAWVMDAHLLGYLYDKYKIKAACICRDQWGTDGYTLWGGYYNQAYYPSRKNSFVPAQHAENQIPVPVFRMLGSDPIYQYNAGIGSNGQSVVTLEPVYACSADTADRGGGGSPKWVQWFFDTTFRMPSLSFGYAQVGQENSFGWPAMRKGLTYQIELLAERAGAGEVMVRTLSEAGEWFRWKYSLTPASAVVALTDWRGKGRRSIWYNSRNYRTNLFWERDRFCIRDIHLFREEYAERYLHHTCTTPPSKYDTLPAMDGLCWSSNSTSAGIYLARILPDGSVSYIACGTPEVEESGENLIVKWQTEQIGQIKLTCTPEEMHISAEADWGLKMVWSKENPASLVHTCPQSLHYRHKGFAYTVECANGRF
;
A
#
# COMPACT_ATOMS: atom_id res chain seq x y z
N MET A 1 -8.95 1.55 -19.94
CA MET A 1 -9.03 0.58 -18.83
C MET A 1 -9.62 -0.72 -19.36
N SER A 2 -8.99 -1.88 -19.09
CA SER A 2 -9.46 -3.19 -19.59
C SER A 2 -10.83 -3.60 -19.05
N ALA A 3 -11.14 -3.23 -17.81
CA ALA A 3 -12.36 -3.66 -17.13
C ALA A 3 -13.66 -3.24 -17.84
N GLY A 4 -13.63 -2.21 -18.70
CA GLY A 4 -14.80 -1.81 -19.51
C GLY A 4 -15.18 -2.83 -20.60
N TYR A 5 -14.30 -3.77 -20.94
CA TYR A 5 -14.51 -4.82 -21.93
C TYR A 5 -14.85 -6.15 -21.26
N THR A 6 -15.59 -7.02 -21.94
CA THR A 6 -15.86 -8.39 -21.46
C THR A 6 -14.55 -9.19 -21.36
N PRO A 7 -14.47 -10.25 -20.54
CA PRO A 7 -13.25 -11.06 -20.43
C PRO A 7 -12.68 -11.51 -21.78
N GLY A 8 -13.52 -12.01 -22.70
CA GLY A 8 -13.07 -12.41 -24.05
C GLY A 8 -12.61 -11.24 -24.93
N GLU A 9 -13.17 -10.04 -24.77
CA GLU A 9 -12.67 -8.85 -25.47
C GLU A 9 -11.33 -8.38 -24.89
N ARG A 10 -11.12 -8.48 -23.57
CA ARG A 10 -9.83 -8.18 -22.93
C ARG A 10 -8.73 -9.08 -23.47
N GLU A 11 -9.01 -10.37 -23.65
CA GLU A 11 -8.08 -11.34 -24.25
C GLU A 11 -7.73 -10.94 -25.69
N LYS A 12 -8.72 -10.60 -26.51
CA LYS A 12 -8.50 -10.17 -27.90
C LYS A 12 -7.68 -8.88 -27.97
N LEU A 13 -7.98 -7.90 -27.12
CA LEU A 13 -7.20 -6.66 -27.05
C LEU A 13 -5.75 -6.94 -26.63
N ALA A 14 -5.55 -7.79 -25.63
CA ALA A 14 -4.23 -8.24 -25.21
C ALA A 14 -3.47 -8.91 -26.37
N ASP A 15 -4.12 -9.81 -27.09
CA ASP A 15 -3.52 -10.50 -28.23
C ASP A 15 -3.05 -9.52 -29.31
N VAL A 16 -3.85 -8.49 -29.62
CA VAL A 16 -3.48 -7.43 -30.57
C VAL A 16 -2.23 -6.69 -30.09
N PHE A 17 -2.20 -6.22 -28.83
CA PHE A 17 -1.02 -5.54 -28.29
C PHE A 17 0.24 -6.42 -28.30
N MET A 18 0.10 -7.70 -27.96
CA MET A 18 1.22 -8.65 -27.96
C MET A 18 1.74 -8.92 -29.38
N ALA A 19 0.84 -9.06 -30.35
CA ALA A 19 1.19 -9.26 -31.76
C ALA A 19 1.88 -8.03 -32.35
N GLU A 20 1.33 -6.84 -32.14
CA GLU A 20 1.91 -5.57 -32.59
C GLU A 20 3.31 -5.34 -31.99
N PHE A 21 3.47 -5.54 -30.67
CA PHE A 21 4.78 -5.43 -30.03
C PHE A 21 5.79 -6.41 -30.64
N LYS A 22 5.38 -7.66 -30.88
CA LYS A 22 6.26 -8.65 -31.51
C LYS A 22 6.59 -8.29 -32.96
N ALA A 23 5.66 -7.72 -33.72
CA ALA A 23 5.91 -7.27 -35.09
C ALA A 23 6.97 -6.17 -35.14
N VAL A 24 6.93 -5.22 -34.18
CA VAL A 24 7.89 -4.11 -34.09
C VAL A 24 9.25 -4.55 -33.53
N PHE A 25 9.26 -5.36 -32.47
CA PHE A 25 10.49 -5.66 -31.70
C PHE A 25 11.02 -7.08 -31.88
N GLY A 26 10.38 -7.90 -32.71
CA GLY A 26 10.76 -9.30 -33.00
C GLY A 26 10.51 -10.31 -31.88
N LYS A 27 9.99 -9.87 -30.72
CA LYS A 27 9.72 -10.71 -29.54
C LYS A 27 8.51 -10.19 -28.77
N TYR A 28 7.82 -11.07 -28.04
CA TYR A 28 6.76 -10.64 -27.12
C TYR A 28 7.34 -9.82 -25.94
N PRO A 29 6.59 -8.84 -25.40
CA PRO A 29 7.03 -8.10 -24.23
C PRO A 29 7.10 -9.04 -23.02
N ARG A 30 8.14 -8.86 -22.19
CA ARG A 30 8.36 -9.67 -20.98
C ARG A 30 7.68 -9.08 -19.75
N SER A 31 7.21 -7.84 -19.81
CA SER A 31 6.49 -7.18 -18.73
C SER A 31 5.41 -6.28 -19.30
N VAL A 32 4.34 -6.09 -18.54
CA VAL A 32 3.19 -5.26 -18.92
C VAL A 32 2.88 -4.26 -17.81
N GLY A 33 2.31 -3.12 -18.17
CA GLY A 33 1.91 -2.09 -17.21
C GLY A 33 0.63 -1.42 -17.65
N ALA A 34 -0.26 -1.18 -16.70
CA ALA A 34 -1.46 -0.37 -16.87
C ALA A 34 -1.85 0.16 -15.51
N TRP A 35 -2.68 1.22 -15.45
CA TRP A 35 -3.15 1.71 -14.15
C TRP A 35 -3.83 0.61 -13.33
N VAL A 36 -4.69 -0.19 -13.98
CA VAL A 36 -5.25 -1.40 -13.38
C VAL A 36 -5.32 -2.53 -14.39
N MET A 37 -5.08 -3.74 -13.91
CA MET A 37 -5.33 -4.99 -14.63
C MET A 37 -6.10 -5.91 -13.70
N ASP A 38 -7.26 -6.38 -14.14
CA ASP A 38 -8.03 -7.43 -13.47
C ASP A 38 -7.29 -8.77 -13.50
N ALA A 39 -7.64 -9.67 -12.56
CA ALA A 39 -7.03 -10.98 -12.39
C ALA A 39 -7.23 -11.88 -13.62
N HIS A 40 -8.37 -11.72 -14.32
CA HIS A 40 -8.63 -12.45 -15.57
C HIS A 40 -7.58 -12.09 -16.64
N LEU A 41 -7.43 -10.80 -16.94
CA LEU A 41 -6.45 -10.33 -17.92
C LEU A 41 -5.02 -10.69 -17.52
N LEU A 42 -4.66 -10.47 -16.26
CA LEU A 42 -3.30 -10.77 -15.78
C LEU A 42 -2.99 -12.27 -15.83
N GLY A 43 -3.96 -13.11 -15.45
CA GLY A 43 -3.87 -14.56 -15.55
C GLY A 43 -3.70 -15.01 -17.00
N TYR A 44 -4.49 -14.47 -17.92
CA TYR A 44 -4.38 -14.76 -19.36
C TYR A 44 -3.01 -14.42 -19.95
N LEU A 45 -2.51 -13.21 -19.65
CA LEU A 45 -1.18 -12.76 -20.10
C LEU A 45 -0.06 -13.67 -19.58
N TYR A 46 -0.18 -14.15 -18.35
CA TYR A 46 0.75 -15.15 -17.84
C TYR A 46 0.58 -16.49 -18.55
N ASP A 47 -0.63 -17.05 -18.59
CA ASP A 47 -0.86 -18.42 -19.05
C ASP A 47 -0.47 -18.59 -20.52
N LYS A 48 -0.82 -17.62 -21.37
CA LYS A 48 -0.55 -17.64 -22.81
C LYS A 48 0.84 -17.12 -23.17
N TYR A 49 1.25 -15.97 -22.62
CA TYR A 49 2.45 -15.26 -23.07
C TYR A 49 3.65 -15.35 -22.12
N LYS A 50 3.46 -15.93 -20.92
CA LYS A 50 4.53 -16.16 -19.93
C LYS A 50 5.29 -14.89 -19.55
N ILE A 51 4.56 -13.76 -19.44
CA ILE A 51 5.11 -12.50 -18.92
C ILE A 51 5.80 -12.73 -17.54
N LYS A 52 6.79 -11.90 -17.24
CA LYS A 52 7.68 -12.03 -16.09
C LYS A 52 7.35 -11.09 -14.95
N ALA A 53 6.70 -9.96 -15.24
CA ALA A 53 6.26 -8.98 -14.28
C ALA A 53 5.08 -8.17 -14.83
N ALA A 54 4.32 -7.59 -13.91
CA ALA A 54 3.32 -6.58 -14.19
C ALA A 54 3.50 -5.38 -13.26
N CYS A 55 2.95 -4.22 -13.61
CA CYS A 55 2.83 -3.09 -12.69
C CYS A 55 1.46 -2.40 -12.78
N ILE A 56 0.96 -1.91 -11.65
CA ILE A 56 -0.31 -1.20 -11.49
C ILE A 56 -0.15 0.05 -10.62
N CYS A 57 -1.09 1.01 -10.64
CA CYS A 57 -0.99 2.17 -9.72
C CYS A 57 -0.96 1.70 -8.28
N ARG A 58 -0.18 2.43 -7.47
CA ARG A 58 -0.35 2.63 -6.03
C ARG A 58 -1.80 2.79 -5.56
N ASP A 59 -1.99 2.73 -4.24
CA ASP A 59 -3.29 2.99 -3.64
C ASP A 59 -3.70 4.44 -3.94
N GLN A 60 -4.93 4.60 -4.40
CA GLN A 60 -5.53 5.88 -4.70
C GLN A 60 -7.04 5.81 -4.50
N TRP A 61 -7.61 6.88 -3.97
CA TRP A 61 -9.04 6.98 -3.76
C TRP A 61 -9.62 8.11 -4.60
N GLY A 62 -10.42 7.78 -5.62
CA GLY A 62 -11.15 8.77 -6.42
C GLY A 62 -10.25 9.66 -7.28
N THR A 63 -9.06 9.19 -7.65
CA THR A 63 -8.09 9.92 -8.48
C THR A 63 -8.15 9.37 -9.92
N ASP A 64 -8.24 10.25 -10.92
CA ASP A 64 -8.28 9.92 -12.36
C ASP A 64 -9.37 8.92 -12.80
N GLY A 65 -10.46 8.82 -12.05
CA GLY A 65 -11.52 7.83 -12.30
C GLY A 65 -11.19 6.41 -11.82
N TYR A 66 -10.18 6.26 -10.95
CA TYR A 66 -9.83 4.98 -10.33
C TYR A 66 -9.88 5.08 -8.81
N THR A 67 -10.40 4.02 -8.20
CA THR A 67 -10.22 3.72 -6.77
C THR A 67 -9.57 2.35 -6.66
N LEU A 68 -8.34 2.32 -6.15
CA LEU A 68 -7.63 1.11 -5.74
C LEU A 68 -7.28 1.31 -4.28
N TRP A 69 -8.00 0.63 -3.39
CA TRP A 69 -7.94 0.96 -1.98
C TRP A 69 -7.90 -0.27 -1.08
N GLY A 70 -6.85 -0.40 -0.27
CA GLY A 70 -6.75 -1.52 0.66
C GLY A 70 -5.75 -2.61 0.25
N GLY A 71 -5.12 -2.52 -0.91
CA GLY A 71 -4.27 -3.58 -1.47
C GLY A 71 -2.87 -3.59 -0.89
N TYR A 72 -2.00 -4.41 -1.48
CA TYR A 72 -0.59 -4.45 -1.09
C TYR A 72 0.08 -3.09 -1.30
N TYR A 73 0.69 -2.52 -0.25
CA TYR A 73 0.97 -1.07 -0.22
C TYR A 73 2.00 -0.57 -1.26
N ASN A 74 3.22 -1.12 -1.31
CA ASN A 74 4.31 -0.54 -2.13
C ASN A 74 5.20 -1.54 -2.91
N GLN A 75 5.68 -2.62 -2.30
CA GLN A 75 6.60 -3.56 -2.98
C GLN A 75 5.89 -4.40 -4.07
N ALA A 76 6.31 -5.65 -4.27
CA ALA A 76 5.67 -6.56 -5.19
C ALA A 76 4.98 -7.71 -4.46
N TYR A 77 3.94 -8.22 -5.08
CA TYR A 77 3.18 -9.37 -4.61
C TYR A 77 2.74 -10.23 -5.79
N TYR A 78 2.48 -11.50 -5.52
CA TYR A 78 1.76 -12.36 -6.45
C TYR A 78 0.26 -12.27 -6.18
N PRO A 79 -0.55 -11.86 -7.17
CA PRO A 79 -1.98 -11.75 -6.99
C PRO A 79 -2.70 -13.09 -6.98
N SER A 80 -3.89 -13.10 -6.38
CA SER A 80 -4.87 -14.17 -6.50
C SER A 80 -5.47 -14.22 -7.91
N ARG A 81 -5.77 -15.44 -8.38
CA ARG A 81 -6.55 -15.70 -9.59
C ARG A 81 -7.96 -15.12 -9.56
N LYS A 82 -8.47 -14.77 -8.37
CA LYS A 82 -9.81 -14.17 -8.18
C LYS A 82 -9.78 -12.66 -8.00
N ASN A 83 -8.65 -12.07 -7.62
CA ASN A 83 -8.55 -10.64 -7.33
C ASN A 83 -7.10 -10.19 -7.48
N SER A 84 -6.83 -9.33 -8.48
CA SER A 84 -5.48 -8.89 -8.80
C SER A 84 -4.90 -7.94 -7.76
N PHE A 85 -5.75 -7.41 -6.88
CA PHE A 85 -5.39 -6.46 -5.84
C PHE A 85 -5.12 -7.12 -4.49
N VAL A 86 -5.41 -8.41 -4.37
CA VAL A 86 -5.22 -9.24 -3.17
C VAL A 86 -4.10 -10.25 -3.44
N PRO A 87 -3.09 -10.37 -2.58
CA PRO A 87 -2.10 -11.43 -2.69
C PRO A 87 -2.73 -12.82 -2.63
N ALA A 88 -2.21 -13.77 -3.40
CA ALA A 88 -2.53 -15.17 -3.21
C ALA A 88 -1.98 -15.66 -1.87
N GLN A 89 -2.79 -16.40 -1.13
CA GLN A 89 -2.40 -17.06 0.11
C GLN A 89 -1.76 -18.41 -0.17
N HIS A 90 -2.17 -19.07 -1.26
CA HIS A 90 -1.69 -20.39 -1.69
C HIS A 90 -1.22 -20.40 -3.15
N ALA A 91 -0.29 -21.31 -3.47
CA ALA A 91 0.34 -21.39 -4.79
C ALA A 91 -0.66 -21.76 -5.90
N GLU A 92 -1.68 -22.56 -5.56
CA GLU A 92 -2.72 -23.06 -6.46
C GLU A 92 -3.62 -21.93 -6.97
N ASN A 93 -3.84 -20.91 -6.12
CA ASN A 93 -4.64 -19.74 -6.44
C ASN A 93 -3.79 -18.56 -6.92
N GLN A 94 -2.48 -18.77 -7.09
CA GLN A 94 -1.55 -17.71 -7.49
C GLN A 94 -1.56 -17.48 -9.00
N ILE A 95 -1.53 -16.20 -9.40
CA ILE A 95 -0.98 -15.83 -10.70
C ILE A 95 0.53 -15.63 -10.48
N PRO A 96 1.42 -16.51 -11.00
CA PRO A 96 2.85 -16.49 -10.70
C PRO A 96 3.60 -15.43 -11.53
N VAL A 97 3.08 -14.20 -11.50
CA VAL A 97 3.63 -12.97 -12.06
C VAL A 97 3.58 -11.92 -10.95
N PRO A 98 4.73 -11.42 -10.48
CA PRO A 98 4.74 -10.36 -9.49
C PRO A 98 4.18 -9.06 -10.08
N VAL A 99 3.29 -8.44 -9.33
CA VAL A 99 2.75 -7.11 -9.60
C VAL A 99 3.49 -6.10 -8.73
N PHE A 100 4.14 -5.14 -9.38
CA PHE A 100 4.86 -4.04 -8.71
C PHE A 100 3.99 -2.76 -8.67
N ARG A 101 4.04 -2.00 -7.58
CA ARG A 101 3.30 -0.73 -7.46
C ARG A 101 4.04 0.40 -8.16
N MET A 102 3.36 1.11 -9.05
CA MET A 102 3.93 2.27 -9.74
C MET A 102 3.93 3.52 -8.85
N LEU A 103 4.89 4.42 -9.10
CA LEU A 103 4.94 5.79 -8.59
C LEU A 103 4.96 5.88 -7.06
N GLY A 104 6.14 5.61 -6.49
CA GLY A 104 6.36 5.53 -5.05
C GLY A 104 5.59 6.58 -4.23
N SER A 105 4.81 6.10 -3.26
CA SER A 105 3.92 6.92 -2.43
C SER A 105 4.63 7.47 -1.22
N ASP A 106 4.38 8.73 -0.87
CA ASP A 106 4.79 9.27 0.43
C ASP A 106 4.20 8.41 1.57
N PRO A 107 5.03 7.69 2.35
CA PRO A 107 4.55 6.76 3.38
C PRO A 107 3.85 7.46 4.55
N ILE A 108 4.05 8.77 4.73
CA ILE A 108 3.48 9.55 5.83
C ILE A 108 2.20 10.26 5.36
N TYR A 109 2.29 11.02 4.26
CA TYR A 109 1.31 12.02 3.89
C TYR A 109 0.28 11.55 2.85
N GLN A 110 0.63 10.61 1.95
CA GLN A 110 -0.30 10.20 0.89
C GLN A 110 -1.61 9.66 1.46
N TYR A 111 -1.54 8.78 2.47
CA TYR A 111 -2.69 8.04 2.97
C TYR A 111 -3.86 8.95 3.38
N ASN A 112 -3.55 10.04 4.08
CA ASN A 112 -4.54 11.02 4.56
C ASN A 112 -4.74 12.21 3.60
N ALA A 113 -4.12 12.20 2.43
CA ALA A 113 -4.12 13.34 1.52
C ALA A 113 -5.50 13.53 0.91
N GLY A 114 -6.30 14.47 1.43
CA GLY A 114 -7.67 14.70 0.94
C GLY A 114 -8.76 13.98 1.75
N ILE A 115 -8.52 13.69 3.04
CA ILE A 115 -9.63 13.40 3.96
C ILE A 115 -10.67 14.51 3.85
N GLY A 116 -11.94 14.12 3.65
CA GLY A 116 -13.06 15.05 3.51
C GLY A 116 -13.20 15.73 2.15
N SER A 117 -12.34 15.44 1.17
CA SER A 117 -12.47 15.92 -0.22
C SER A 117 -13.01 14.85 -1.17
N ASN A 118 -13.40 15.27 -2.39
CA ASN A 118 -13.80 14.37 -3.47
C ASN A 118 -12.58 13.72 -4.13
N GLY A 119 -11.89 12.84 -3.41
CA GLY A 119 -10.71 12.11 -3.87
C GLY A 119 -9.41 12.54 -3.18
N GLN A 120 -8.38 11.70 -3.31
CA GLN A 120 -7.07 11.93 -2.72
C GLN A 120 -6.24 12.93 -3.55
N SER A 121 -5.49 13.79 -2.85
CA SER A 121 -4.38 14.52 -3.47
C SER A 121 -3.19 13.58 -3.72
N VAL A 122 -2.28 14.00 -4.60
CA VAL A 122 -1.15 13.17 -5.04
C VAL A 122 0.15 13.67 -4.44
N VAL A 123 0.80 12.82 -3.63
CA VAL A 123 2.17 12.99 -3.13
C VAL A 123 2.95 11.73 -3.52
N THR A 124 3.50 11.75 -4.74
CA THR A 124 4.17 10.63 -5.41
C THR A 124 5.56 10.99 -5.87
N LEU A 125 6.34 9.96 -6.23
CA LEU A 125 7.61 10.10 -6.92
C LEU A 125 7.49 10.66 -8.35
N GLU A 126 6.30 10.93 -8.86
CA GLU A 126 6.14 11.51 -10.21
C GLU A 126 6.86 12.86 -10.33
N PRO A 127 7.77 13.00 -11.30
CA PRO A 127 8.52 14.22 -11.55
C PRO A 127 7.72 15.52 -11.69
N VAL A 128 6.45 15.49 -12.14
CA VAL A 128 5.69 16.74 -12.36
C VAL A 128 5.23 17.40 -11.07
N TYR A 129 5.04 16.63 -10.00
CA TYR A 129 4.45 17.14 -8.77
C TYR A 129 5.51 17.82 -7.90
N ALA A 130 5.18 19.01 -7.38
CA ALA A 130 6.06 19.95 -6.67
C ALA A 130 6.98 20.83 -7.53
N CYS A 131 6.80 20.89 -8.85
CA CYS A 131 7.59 21.78 -9.72
C CYS A 131 7.15 23.26 -9.72
N SER A 132 6.08 23.65 -9.00
CA SER A 132 5.68 25.07 -8.84
C SER A 132 5.98 25.59 -7.43
N ALA A 133 6.34 26.88 -7.32
CA ALA A 133 6.66 27.53 -6.05
C ALA A 133 5.52 27.41 -5.02
N ASP A 134 4.27 27.40 -5.48
CA ASP A 134 3.07 27.29 -4.64
C ASP A 134 2.80 25.87 -4.11
N THR A 135 3.59 24.88 -4.54
CA THR A 135 3.38 23.46 -4.21
C THR A 135 4.60 22.77 -3.60
N ALA A 136 5.70 23.50 -3.37
CA ALA A 136 6.91 22.94 -2.75
C ALA A 136 6.64 22.27 -1.38
N ASP A 137 5.68 22.82 -0.61
CA ASP A 137 5.25 22.26 0.69
C ASP A 137 4.29 21.06 0.55
N ARG A 138 3.78 20.77 -0.66
CA ARG A 138 2.98 19.57 -0.95
C ARG A 138 3.86 18.33 -1.12
N GLY A 139 5.12 18.52 -1.55
CA GLY A 139 6.07 17.43 -1.80
C GLY A 139 5.76 16.66 -3.08
N GLY A 140 6.61 15.68 -3.40
CA GLY A 140 6.51 14.88 -4.61
C GLY A 140 7.80 14.86 -5.44
N GLY A 141 7.79 14.12 -6.54
CA GLY A 141 8.97 13.79 -7.34
C GLY A 141 9.67 14.96 -8.01
N GLY A 142 9.01 16.10 -8.15
CA GLY A 142 9.58 17.35 -8.62
C GLY A 142 10.39 18.12 -7.56
N SER A 143 10.34 17.70 -6.29
CA SER A 143 11.05 18.33 -5.17
C SER A 143 12.31 17.55 -4.79
N PRO A 144 13.53 18.10 -5.00
CA PRO A 144 14.78 17.43 -4.62
C PRO A 144 14.83 17.03 -3.15
N LYS A 145 14.36 17.90 -2.24
CA LYS A 145 14.30 17.63 -0.79
C LYS A 145 13.43 16.41 -0.49
N TRP A 146 12.28 16.31 -1.13
CA TRP A 146 11.37 15.18 -0.95
C TRP A 146 11.95 13.89 -1.53
N VAL A 147 12.52 13.95 -2.75
CA VAL A 147 13.13 12.80 -3.43
C VAL A 147 14.28 12.22 -2.60
N GLN A 148 15.18 13.06 -2.07
CA GLN A 148 16.27 12.60 -1.20
C GLN A 148 15.74 11.88 0.03
N TRP A 149 14.79 12.49 0.75
CA TRP A 149 14.16 11.87 1.91
C TRP A 149 13.44 10.57 1.56
N PHE A 150 12.71 10.53 0.44
CA PHE A 150 11.96 9.36 0.00
C PHE A 150 12.89 8.20 -0.35
N PHE A 151 14.00 8.46 -1.05
CA PHE A 151 15.01 7.44 -1.36
C PHE A 151 15.72 6.94 -0.10
N ASP A 152 16.07 7.84 0.83
CA ASP A 152 16.66 7.45 2.11
C ASP A 152 15.72 6.57 2.92
N THR A 153 14.43 6.94 2.96
CA THR A 153 13.38 6.18 3.65
C THR A 153 13.09 4.82 3.00
N THR A 154 13.24 4.73 1.68
CA THR A 154 12.86 3.52 0.92
C THR A 154 14.00 2.52 0.81
N PHE A 155 15.24 2.99 0.67
CA PHE A 155 16.39 2.15 0.32
C PHE A 155 17.36 1.88 1.48
N ARG A 156 17.15 2.47 2.66
CA ARG A 156 17.93 2.17 3.86
C ARG A 156 17.16 1.28 4.83
N MET A 157 17.92 0.61 5.69
CA MET A 157 17.34 -0.15 6.79
C MET A 157 16.68 0.79 7.82
N PRO A 158 15.61 0.34 8.48
CA PRO A 158 14.96 -0.97 8.34
C PRO A 158 14.10 -1.09 7.05
N SER A 159 14.25 -2.21 6.34
CA SER A 159 13.58 -2.57 5.10
C SER A 159 13.29 -4.08 5.05
N LEU A 160 12.16 -4.50 5.62
CA LEU A 160 11.75 -5.90 5.62
C LEU A 160 11.61 -6.43 4.18
N SER A 161 12.31 -7.53 3.91
CA SER A 161 12.47 -8.20 2.60
C SER A 161 13.23 -7.40 1.53
N PHE A 162 12.74 -6.20 1.15
CA PHE A 162 13.42 -5.28 0.23
C PHE A 162 12.75 -3.90 0.12
N GLY A 163 13.57 -2.90 -0.17
CA GLY A 163 13.15 -1.56 -0.59
C GLY A 163 12.84 -1.50 -2.09
N TYR A 164 11.79 -0.78 -2.47
CA TYR A 164 11.37 -0.64 -3.86
C TYR A 164 10.71 0.70 -4.14
N ALA A 165 11.05 1.28 -5.28
CA ALA A 165 10.29 2.37 -5.89
C ALA A 165 10.34 2.23 -7.41
N GLN A 166 9.22 2.57 -8.08
CA GLN A 166 9.20 2.77 -9.52
C GLN A 166 9.38 4.25 -9.83
N VAL A 167 10.38 4.55 -10.66
CA VAL A 167 10.71 5.90 -11.12
C VAL A 167 10.25 6.04 -12.57
N GLY A 168 9.52 7.10 -12.87
CA GLY A 168 9.01 7.37 -14.20
C GLY A 168 7.89 8.41 -14.20
N GLN A 169 7.42 8.76 -15.38
CA GLN A 169 6.39 9.77 -15.58
C GLN A 169 5.46 9.36 -16.72
N GLU A 170 4.17 9.68 -16.58
CA GLU A 170 3.24 9.65 -17.70
C GLU A 170 3.63 10.69 -18.76
N ASN A 171 3.75 10.25 -20.02
CA ASN A 171 4.19 11.13 -21.11
C ASN A 171 3.19 12.25 -21.45
N SER A 172 1.93 12.15 -21.01
CA SER A 172 0.85 13.11 -21.29
C SER A 172 1.11 14.51 -20.70
N PHE A 173 1.90 14.63 -19.63
CA PHE A 173 2.22 15.91 -19.00
C PHE A 173 3.22 16.78 -19.77
N GLY A 174 3.97 16.17 -20.70
CA GLY A 174 4.95 16.86 -21.53
C GLY A 174 6.28 17.17 -20.85
N TRP A 175 7.34 17.22 -21.67
CA TRP A 175 8.73 17.42 -21.21
C TRP A 175 8.94 18.67 -20.35
N PRO A 176 8.38 19.86 -20.66
CA PRO A 176 8.63 21.06 -19.85
C PRO A 176 8.22 20.92 -18.38
N ALA A 177 7.14 20.18 -18.10
CA ALA A 177 6.66 19.97 -16.74
C ALA A 177 7.53 18.97 -15.97
N MET A 178 7.95 17.87 -16.62
CA MET A 178 8.66 16.78 -15.94
C MET A 178 10.19 16.91 -15.94
N ARG A 179 10.79 17.75 -16.82
CA ARG A 179 12.25 17.76 -17.04
C ARG A 179 13.07 17.94 -15.77
N LYS A 180 12.69 18.86 -14.87
CA LYS A 180 13.48 19.17 -13.68
C LYS A 180 13.49 18.01 -12.70
N GLY A 181 12.30 17.50 -12.36
CA GLY A 181 12.16 16.37 -11.45
C GLY A 181 12.79 15.10 -12.01
N LEU A 182 12.57 14.80 -13.30
CA LEU A 182 13.06 13.57 -13.91
C LEU A 182 14.58 13.57 -14.03
N THR A 183 15.20 14.67 -14.50
CA THR A 183 16.65 14.78 -14.57
C THR A 183 17.29 14.60 -13.19
N TYR A 184 16.76 15.30 -12.16
CA TYR A 184 17.27 15.17 -10.80
C TYR A 184 17.18 13.74 -10.25
N GLN A 185 16.03 13.08 -10.43
CA GLN A 185 15.84 11.71 -9.97
C GLN A 185 16.79 10.73 -10.67
N ILE A 186 16.99 10.87 -11.98
CA ILE A 186 17.88 9.99 -12.75
C ILE A 186 19.35 10.20 -12.34
N GLU A 187 19.79 11.44 -12.16
CA GLU A 187 21.16 11.76 -11.71
C GLU A 187 21.43 11.16 -10.32
N LEU A 188 20.51 11.36 -9.37
CA LEU A 188 20.64 10.81 -8.01
C LEU A 188 20.65 9.28 -8.00
N LEU A 189 19.82 8.63 -8.84
CA LEU A 189 19.84 7.16 -8.97
C LEU A 189 21.13 6.65 -9.59
N ALA A 190 21.67 7.36 -10.59
CA ALA A 190 22.93 6.98 -11.22
C ALA A 190 24.09 7.06 -10.21
N GLU A 191 24.14 8.10 -9.39
CA GLU A 191 25.10 8.25 -8.29
C GLU A 191 25.00 7.08 -7.30
N ARG A 192 23.80 6.84 -6.75
CA ARG A 192 23.58 5.77 -5.75
C ARG A 192 23.81 4.37 -6.31
N ALA A 193 23.47 4.14 -7.58
CA ALA A 193 23.78 2.88 -8.26
C ALA A 193 25.29 2.70 -8.44
N GLY A 194 26.02 3.77 -8.81
CA GLY A 194 27.48 3.76 -8.89
C GLY A 194 28.16 3.51 -7.54
N ALA A 195 27.54 3.96 -6.45
CA ALA A 195 27.97 3.69 -5.07
C ALA A 195 27.55 2.30 -4.54
N GLY A 196 26.75 1.53 -5.30
CA GLY A 196 26.26 0.22 -4.87
C GLY A 196 25.13 0.25 -3.84
N GLU A 197 24.54 1.41 -3.57
CA GLU A 197 23.44 1.57 -2.60
C GLU A 197 22.09 1.07 -3.15
N VAL A 198 21.90 1.13 -4.47
CA VAL A 198 20.65 0.70 -5.14
C VAL A 198 20.95 -0.08 -6.41
N MET A 199 20.00 -0.94 -6.81
CA MET A 199 20.02 -1.59 -8.12
C MET A 199 18.94 -1.00 -9.02
N VAL A 200 19.34 -0.51 -10.19
CA VAL A 200 18.40 -0.08 -11.24
C VAL A 200 18.15 -1.27 -12.17
N ARG A 201 16.88 -1.66 -12.31
CA ARG A 201 16.44 -2.82 -13.11
C ARG A 201 15.27 -2.43 -13.99
N THR A 202 15.19 -3.04 -15.18
CA THR A 202 13.92 -3.07 -15.91
C THR A 202 12.87 -3.84 -15.10
N LEU A 203 11.59 -3.55 -15.34
CA LEU A 203 10.49 -4.26 -14.68
C LEU A 203 10.57 -5.78 -14.87
N SER A 204 10.99 -6.23 -16.05
CA SER A 204 11.16 -7.66 -16.32
C SER A 204 12.29 -8.30 -15.50
N GLU A 205 13.43 -7.63 -15.33
CA GLU A 205 14.53 -8.14 -14.51
C GLU A 205 14.17 -8.17 -13.03
N ALA A 206 13.45 -7.15 -12.54
CA ALA A 206 12.92 -7.13 -11.18
C ALA A 206 11.94 -8.29 -10.95
N GLY A 207 11.07 -8.58 -11.92
CA GLY A 207 10.17 -9.73 -11.87
C GLY A 207 10.88 -11.07 -11.79
N GLU A 208 11.95 -11.24 -12.58
CA GLU A 208 12.75 -12.48 -12.56
C GLU A 208 13.50 -12.65 -11.25
N TRP A 209 14.09 -11.57 -10.73
CA TRP A 209 14.70 -11.58 -9.40
C TRP A 209 13.69 -11.96 -8.32
N PHE A 210 12.50 -11.34 -8.32
CA PHE A 210 11.47 -11.61 -7.32
C PHE A 210 11.01 -13.08 -7.38
N ARG A 211 10.83 -13.62 -8.60
CA ARG A 211 10.45 -15.03 -8.82
C ARG A 211 11.52 -16.04 -8.45
N TRP A 212 12.78 -15.67 -8.63
CA TRP A 212 13.88 -16.49 -8.17
C TRP A 212 13.95 -16.53 -6.64
N LYS A 213 13.65 -15.41 -5.97
CA LYS A 213 13.78 -15.27 -4.52
C LYS A 213 12.57 -15.78 -3.72
N TYR A 214 11.35 -15.60 -4.24
CA TYR A 214 10.12 -15.85 -3.49
C TYR A 214 9.13 -16.72 -4.27
N SER A 215 8.71 -17.83 -3.65
CA SER A 215 7.69 -18.74 -4.20
C SER A 215 6.26 -18.22 -3.98
N LEU A 216 6.03 -17.52 -2.87
CA LEU A 216 4.82 -16.81 -2.50
C LEU A 216 5.15 -15.35 -2.18
N THR A 217 4.13 -14.51 -2.03
CA THR A 217 4.32 -13.11 -1.61
C THR A 217 4.97 -13.09 -0.22
N PRO A 218 6.18 -12.50 -0.07
CA PRO A 218 6.83 -12.36 1.24
C PRO A 218 6.19 -11.24 2.03
N ALA A 219 6.37 -11.22 3.35
CA ALA A 219 6.10 -10.01 4.12
C ALA A 219 7.07 -8.87 3.72
N SER A 220 6.61 -7.63 3.76
CA SER A 220 7.45 -6.45 3.50
C SER A 220 7.03 -5.25 4.35
N ALA A 221 7.95 -4.29 4.50
CA ALA A 221 7.70 -3.08 5.27
C ALA A 221 8.24 -1.83 4.58
N VAL A 222 7.62 -0.69 4.88
CA VAL A 222 8.14 0.65 4.54
C VAL A 222 8.16 1.47 5.83
N VAL A 223 9.34 1.94 6.23
CA VAL A 223 9.57 2.52 7.56
C VAL A 223 10.05 3.97 7.44
N ALA A 224 9.19 4.92 7.76
CA ALA A 224 9.47 6.35 7.74
C ALA A 224 9.51 6.91 9.17
N LEU A 225 10.71 6.99 9.75
CA LEU A 225 10.94 7.50 11.11
C LEU A 225 11.29 8.99 11.17
N THR A 226 11.56 9.60 10.01
CA THR A 226 11.84 11.03 9.84
C THR A 226 10.78 11.66 8.96
N ASP A 227 10.54 12.96 9.16
CA ASP A 227 9.49 13.72 8.48
C ASP A 227 10.09 14.88 7.71
N TRP A 228 10.01 14.84 6.39
CA TRP A 228 10.55 15.88 5.51
C TRP A 228 9.88 17.25 5.69
N ARG A 229 8.68 17.31 6.29
CA ARG A 229 7.99 18.57 6.66
C ARG A 229 8.25 19.00 8.12
N GLY A 230 8.96 18.20 8.91
CA GLY A 230 9.27 18.54 10.31
C GLY A 230 8.04 18.64 11.22
N LYS A 231 6.94 17.94 10.93
CA LYS A 231 5.72 17.93 11.75
C LYS A 231 5.73 16.86 12.85
N GLY A 232 6.84 16.14 13.00
CA GLY A 232 7.00 15.08 13.98
C GLY A 232 6.17 13.84 13.66
N ARG A 233 5.89 13.59 12.38
CA ARG A 233 5.13 12.42 11.94
C ARG A 233 6.04 11.24 11.62
N ARG A 234 5.55 10.04 11.88
CA ARG A 234 6.23 8.78 11.53
C ARG A 234 5.21 7.78 11.03
N SER A 235 5.61 6.91 10.13
CA SER A 235 4.72 5.94 9.52
C SER A 235 5.45 4.65 9.22
N ILE A 236 4.88 3.53 9.65
CA ILE A 236 5.40 2.19 9.41
C ILE A 236 4.29 1.39 8.75
N TRP A 237 4.54 0.98 7.51
CA TRP A 237 3.68 0.04 6.79
C TRP A 237 4.24 -1.36 6.94
N TYR A 238 3.38 -2.32 7.26
CA TYR A 238 3.66 -3.74 7.17
C TYR A 238 2.65 -4.39 6.24
N ASN A 239 3.11 -5.27 5.36
CA ASN A 239 2.27 -6.06 4.47
C ASN A 239 2.72 -7.51 4.54
N SER A 240 1.77 -8.43 4.52
CA SER A 240 1.97 -9.85 4.27
C SER A 240 1.00 -10.30 3.19
N ARG A 241 0.99 -11.60 2.85
CA ARG A 241 -0.04 -12.16 1.98
C ARG A 241 -1.43 -12.23 2.62
N ASN A 242 -1.54 -12.01 3.93
CA ASN A 242 -2.80 -12.15 4.67
C ASN A 242 -3.40 -10.82 5.15
N TYR A 243 -2.58 -9.78 5.35
CA TYR A 243 -3.07 -8.45 5.72
C TYR A 243 -2.04 -7.36 5.46
N ARG A 244 -2.48 -6.11 5.55
CA ARG A 244 -1.61 -4.95 5.74
C ARG A 244 -2.00 -4.17 6.99
N THR A 245 -1.07 -3.42 7.53
CA THR A 245 -1.34 -2.46 8.60
C THR A 245 -0.47 -1.22 8.45
N ASN A 246 -0.98 -0.07 8.89
CA ASN A 246 -0.19 1.13 9.07
C ASN A 246 -0.20 1.64 10.51
N LEU A 247 1.00 1.71 11.07
CA LEU A 247 1.30 2.27 12.37
C LEU A 247 1.76 3.71 12.18
N PHE A 248 1.06 4.65 12.81
CA PHE A 248 1.27 6.07 12.57
C PHE A 248 1.48 6.83 13.88
N TRP A 249 2.49 7.70 13.88
CA TRP A 249 2.72 8.65 14.96
C TRP A 249 2.54 10.06 14.44
N GLU A 250 1.86 10.88 15.22
CA GLU A 250 1.90 12.33 15.11
C GLU A 250 2.34 12.90 16.45
N ARG A 251 3.61 13.33 16.51
CA ARG A 251 4.31 13.72 17.74
C ARG A 251 4.32 12.56 18.74
N ASP A 252 3.60 12.72 19.85
CA ASP A 252 3.46 11.78 20.96
C ASP A 252 2.20 10.90 20.86
N ARG A 253 1.41 11.02 19.80
CA ARG A 253 0.20 10.21 19.63
C ARG A 253 0.42 9.10 18.61
N PHE A 254 0.13 7.88 19.02
CA PHE A 254 0.13 6.69 18.18
C PHE A 254 -1.30 6.29 17.77
N CYS A 255 -1.46 5.88 16.53
CA CYS A 255 -2.62 5.10 16.09
C CYS A 255 -2.28 4.06 15.03
N ILE A 256 -3.05 2.98 15.00
CA ILE A 256 -3.18 2.14 13.82
C ILE A 256 -4.24 2.77 12.94
N ARG A 257 -3.83 3.37 11.82
CA ARG A 257 -4.77 4.11 10.94
C ARG A 257 -5.28 3.29 9.76
N ASP A 258 -4.67 2.14 9.48
CA ASP A 258 -5.08 1.23 8.41
C ASP A 258 -4.88 -0.22 8.86
N ILE A 259 -5.89 -1.06 8.64
CA ILE A 259 -5.79 -2.51 8.65
C ILE A 259 -6.71 -3.04 7.56
N HIS A 260 -6.15 -3.73 6.58
CA HIS A 260 -6.94 -4.47 5.59
C HIS A 260 -6.54 -5.93 5.58
N LEU A 261 -7.54 -6.82 5.55
CA LEU A 261 -7.35 -8.25 5.41
C LEU A 261 -7.36 -8.65 3.93
N PHE A 262 -6.53 -9.64 3.64
CA PHE A 262 -6.47 -10.32 2.35
C PHE A 262 -7.12 -11.69 2.52
N ARG A 263 -8.14 -11.94 1.69
CA ARG A 263 -8.82 -13.23 1.54
C ARG A 263 -8.85 -13.55 0.07
N GLU A 264 -8.12 -14.58 -0.35
CA GLU A 264 -7.98 -14.88 -1.77
C GLU A 264 -9.32 -15.33 -2.41
N GLU A 265 -10.31 -15.68 -1.60
CA GLU A 265 -11.69 -15.97 -2.01
C GLU A 265 -12.52 -14.71 -2.32
N TYR A 266 -12.09 -13.53 -1.87
CA TYR A 266 -12.76 -12.27 -2.15
C TYR A 266 -12.50 -11.83 -3.60
N ALA A 267 -13.36 -12.31 -4.50
CA ALA A 267 -13.28 -12.01 -5.92
C ALA A 267 -13.47 -10.51 -6.21
N GLU A 268 -12.66 -9.97 -7.11
CA GLU A 268 -12.82 -8.59 -7.56
C GLU A 268 -14.08 -8.43 -8.43
N ARG A 269 -14.62 -7.22 -8.48
CA ARG A 269 -15.88 -6.89 -9.16
C ARG A 269 -15.91 -7.25 -10.64
N TYR A 270 -14.76 -7.15 -11.30
CA TYR A 270 -14.66 -7.22 -12.76
C TYR A 270 -14.10 -8.55 -13.26
N LEU A 271 -13.95 -9.55 -12.39
CA LEU A 271 -13.41 -10.86 -12.76
C LEU A 271 -14.21 -11.49 -13.92
N HIS A 272 -15.53 -11.40 -13.86
CA HIS A 272 -16.45 -11.95 -14.87
C HIS A 272 -17.39 -10.89 -15.49
N HIS A 273 -17.24 -9.63 -15.08
CA HIS A 273 -18.17 -8.55 -15.44
C HIS A 273 -17.42 -7.33 -15.98
N THR A 274 -18.13 -6.51 -16.74
CA THR A 274 -17.64 -5.23 -17.24
C THR A 274 -17.85 -4.12 -16.21
N CYS A 275 -16.95 -3.15 -16.18
CA CYS A 275 -17.16 -1.89 -15.49
C CYS A 275 -18.08 -1.00 -16.35
N THR A 276 -19.32 -0.83 -15.89
CA THR A 276 -20.34 -0.01 -16.57
C THR A 276 -20.45 1.41 -16.03
N THR A 277 -19.66 1.74 -15.00
CA THR A 277 -19.61 3.07 -14.38
C THR A 277 -18.33 3.81 -14.77
N PRO A 278 -18.34 5.16 -14.80
CA PRO A 278 -17.12 5.92 -15.10
C PRO A 278 -15.94 5.61 -14.16
N PRO A 279 -16.10 5.54 -12.82
CA PRO A 279 -15.02 5.13 -11.96
C PRO A 279 -14.95 3.60 -11.82
N SER A 280 -13.74 3.04 -11.92
CA SER A 280 -13.51 1.64 -11.50
C SER A 280 -13.09 1.56 -10.04
N LYS A 281 -13.45 0.44 -9.41
CA LYS A 281 -13.19 0.22 -7.98
C LYS A 281 -12.59 -1.16 -7.75
N TYR A 282 -11.43 -1.19 -7.13
CA TYR A 282 -10.75 -2.38 -6.62
C TYR A 282 -10.48 -2.14 -5.14
N ASP A 283 -10.77 -3.16 -4.33
CA ASP A 283 -10.67 -3.06 -2.89
C ASP A 283 -10.38 -4.40 -2.23
N THR A 284 -10.13 -4.34 -0.93
CA THR A 284 -9.93 -5.49 -0.04
C THR A 284 -10.86 -5.34 1.17
N LEU A 285 -10.56 -6.01 2.29
CA LEU A 285 -11.47 -6.11 3.44
C LEU A 285 -10.97 -5.22 4.61
N PRO A 286 -11.54 -4.02 4.83
CA PRO A 286 -11.06 -3.11 5.88
C PRO A 286 -11.48 -3.59 7.29
N ALA A 287 -10.51 -3.76 8.19
CA ALA A 287 -10.76 -3.84 9.63
C ALA A 287 -10.59 -2.46 10.30
N MET A 288 -9.73 -1.61 9.73
CA MET A 288 -9.58 -0.19 10.03
C MET A 288 -9.28 0.58 8.74
N ASP A 289 -10.09 1.57 8.39
CA ASP A 289 -9.87 2.43 7.21
C ASP A 289 -9.88 3.91 7.62
N GLY A 290 -8.70 4.44 7.95
CA GLY A 290 -8.55 5.81 8.43
C GLY A 290 -8.91 6.86 7.39
N LEU A 291 -8.75 6.57 6.09
CA LEU A 291 -9.16 7.52 5.05
C LEU A 291 -10.69 7.55 4.92
N CYS A 292 -11.29 6.40 4.69
CA CYS A 292 -12.71 6.33 4.33
C CYS A 292 -13.64 6.46 5.52
N TRP A 293 -13.18 6.20 6.75
CA TRP A 293 -14.02 6.30 7.95
C TRP A 293 -13.81 7.62 8.72
N SER A 294 -12.90 8.48 8.26
CA SER A 294 -12.72 9.84 8.81
C SER A 294 -13.73 10.83 8.23
N SER A 295 -13.88 11.98 8.88
CA SER A 295 -14.52 13.19 8.34
C SER A 295 -13.65 14.41 8.64
N ASN A 296 -14.11 15.61 8.28
CA ASN A 296 -13.41 16.86 8.61
C ASN A 296 -13.25 17.10 10.12
N SER A 297 -14.11 16.49 10.94
CA SER A 297 -14.13 16.66 12.40
C SER A 297 -13.63 15.44 13.17
N THR A 298 -13.56 14.27 12.53
CA THR A 298 -13.19 13.01 13.18
C THR A 298 -12.07 12.32 12.42
N SER A 299 -10.93 12.13 13.07
CA SER A 299 -9.86 11.26 12.56
C SER A 299 -10.15 9.83 13.03
N ALA A 300 -10.41 8.94 12.09
CA ALA A 300 -10.62 7.54 12.35
C ALA A 300 -9.29 6.82 12.57
N GLY A 301 -9.28 5.84 13.47
CA GLY A 301 -8.10 5.07 13.83
C GLY A 301 -8.29 4.25 15.09
N ILE A 302 -7.34 3.36 15.37
CA ILE A 302 -7.24 2.61 16.62
C ILE A 302 -6.15 3.26 17.46
N TYR A 303 -6.54 3.91 18.55
CA TYR A 303 -5.66 4.71 19.39
C TYR A 303 -5.30 3.96 20.68
N LEU A 304 -4.03 4.06 21.09
CA LEU A 304 -3.60 3.54 22.38
C LEU A 304 -4.19 4.39 23.52
N ALA A 305 -4.82 3.72 24.49
CA ALA A 305 -5.53 4.38 25.56
C ALA A 305 -5.61 3.54 26.84
N ARG A 306 -6.10 4.16 27.92
CA ARG A 306 -6.52 3.49 29.16
C ARG A 306 -7.98 3.81 29.43
N ILE A 307 -8.70 2.83 29.97
CA ILE A 307 -10.02 3.04 30.55
C ILE A 307 -9.79 3.41 32.02
N LEU A 308 -10.23 4.61 32.41
CA LEU A 308 -10.13 5.09 33.78
C LEU A 308 -11.24 4.47 34.66
N PRO A 309 -11.11 4.46 36.00
CA PRO A 309 -12.11 3.86 36.89
C PRO A 309 -13.53 4.46 36.76
N ASP A 310 -13.65 5.69 36.28
CA ASP A 310 -14.91 6.38 36.01
C ASP A 310 -15.53 6.00 34.64
N GLY A 311 -14.90 5.09 33.90
CA GLY A 311 -15.31 4.66 32.56
C GLY A 311 -14.86 5.58 31.43
N SER A 312 -14.19 6.69 31.73
CA SER A 312 -13.65 7.58 30.70
C SER A 312 -12.38 7.01 30.05
N VAL A 313 -12.03 7.51 28.85
CA VAL A 313 -10.87 7.02 28.10
C VAL A 313 -9.81 8.11 28.02
N SER A 314 -8.60 7.79 28.48
CA SER A 314 -7.42 8.65 28.38
C SER A 314 -6.42 8.08 27.38
N TYR A 315 -5.96 8.89 26.42
CA TYR A 315 -4.95 8.46 25.44
C TYR A 315 -3.55 8.42 26.08
N ILE A 316 -2.73 7.46 25.65
CA ILE A 316 -1.37 7.30 26.17
C ILE A 316 -0.38 8.01 25.25
N ALA A 317 0.43 8.90 25.83
CA ALA A 317 1.54 9.53 25.14
C ALA A 317 2.66 8.52 24.86
N CYS A 318 3.19 8.57 23.63
CA CYS A 318 4.14 7.61 23.09
C CYS A 318 5.45 8.30 22.77
N GLY A 319 6.56 7.66 23.14
CA GLY A 319 7.89 8.03 22.70
C GLY A 319 8.14 7.71 21.22
N THR A 320 9.39 7.88 20.81
CA THR A 320 9.83 7.56 19.45
C THR A 320 9.87 6.04 19.26
N PRO A 321 9.33 5.50 18.15
CA PRO A 321 9.43 4.08 17.85
C PRO A 321 10.82 3.68 17.34
N GLU A 322 11.26 2.52 17.79
CA GLU A 322 12.39 1.75 17.29
C GLU A 322 11.85 0.53 16.52
N VAL A 323 12.51 0.14 15.44
CA VAL A 323 12.04 -0.91 14.54
C VAL A 323 13.15 -1.93 14.29
N GLU A 324 12.79 -3.19 14.46
CA GLU A 324 13.66 -4.34 14.25
C GLU A 324 12.98 -5.34 13.31
N GLU A 325 13.77 -6.02 12.49
CA GLU A 325 13.32 -7.07 11.57
C GLU A 325 13.77 -8.44 12.07
N SER A 326 12.90 -9.43 11.93
CA SER A 326 13.23 -10.82 12.26
C SER A 326 12.47 -11.78 11.35
N GLY A 327 13.15 -12.31 10.32
CA GLY A 327 12.50 -13.15 9.31
C GLY A 327 11.43 -12.36 8.54
N GLU A 328 10.18 -12.80 8.60
CA GLU A 328 9.01 -12.09 8.03
C GLU A 328 8.31 -11.17 9.05
N ASN A 329 8.89 -11.02 10.24
CA ASN A 329 8.31 -10.28 11.34
C ASN A 329 8.88 -8.86 11.42
N LEU A 330 8.03 -7.91 11.77
CA LEU A 330 8.41 -6.55 12.10
C LEU A 330 8.10 -6.29 13.57
N ILE A 331 9.13 -5.92 14.35
CA ILE A 331 9.02 -5.64 15.77
C ILE A 331 9.18 -4.13 15.95
N VAL A 332 8.19 -3.49 16.57
CA VAL A 332 8.19 -2.06 16.86
C VAL A 332 8.09 -1.86 18.36
N LYS A 333 9.02 -1.10 18.93
CA LYS A 333 9.09 -0.81 20.37
C LYS A 333 9.09 0.69 20.62
N TRP A 334 8.41 1.14 21.66
CA TRP A 334 8.52 2.52 22.13
C TRP A 334 8.26 2.60 23.62
N GLN A 335 8.77 3.66 24.24
CA GLN A 335 8.55 3.94 25.65
C GLN A 335 7.29 4.78 25.86
N THR A 336 6.62 4.58 26.99
CA THR A 336 5.56 5.44 27.50
C THR A 336 5.85 5.76 28.97
N GLU A 337 5.46 6.94 29.43
CA GLU A 337 5.60 7.28 30.85
C GLU A 337 4.59 6.51 31.72
N GLN A 338 3.43 6.17 31.15
CA GLN A 338 2.29 5.65 31.91
C GLN A 338 2.28 4.14 32.03
N ILE A 339 2.78 3.39 31.03
CA ILE A 339 2.64 1.92 30.97
C ILE A 339 3.93 1.17 30.61
N GLY A 340 5.08 1.85 30.72
CA GLY A 340 6.38 1.28 30.41
C GLY A 340 6.61 1.09 28.91
N GLN A 341 7.42 0.09 28.56
CA GLN A 341 7.70 -0.23 27.16
C GLN A 341 6.50 -0.94 26.51
N ILE A 342 6.16 -0.51 25.30
CA ILE A 342 5.24 -1.23 24.42
C ILE A 342 6.05 -1.97 23.36
N LYS A 343 5.65 -3.22 23.11
CA LYS A 343 6.16 -4.03 22.00
C LYS A 343 4.99 -4.46 21.12
N LEU A 344 5.03 -4.05 19.85
CA LEU A 344 4.13 -4.46 18.79
C LEU A 344 4.91 -5.36 17.81
N THR A 345 4.41 -6.55 17.55
CA THR A 345 5.00 -7.48 16.57
C THR A 345 3.97 -7.77 15.48
N CYS A 346 4.31 -7.47 14.23
CA CYS A 346 3.58 -7.92 13.06
C CYS A 346 4.23 -9.20 12.53
N THR A 347 3.42 -10.22 12.30
CA THR A 347 3.78 -11.48 11.65
C THR A 347 2.88 -11.68 10.44
N PRO A 348 3.13 -12.64 9.54
CA PRO A 348 2.21 -12.90 8.44
C PRO A 348 0.79 -13.29 8.90
N GLU A 349 0.64 -13.87 10.08
CA GLU A 349 -0.61 -14.44 10.61
C GLU A 349 -1.36 -13.48 11.54
N GLU A 350 -0.63 -12.71 12.36
CA GLU A 350 -1.21 -11.93 13.45
C GLU A 350 -0.41 -10.66 13.80
N MET A 351 -1.07 -9.75 14.51
CA MET A 351 -0.45 -8.59 15.15
C MET A 351 -0.59 -8.72 16.66
N HIS A 352 0.53 -8.75 17.36
CA HIS A 352 0.58 -8.86 18.82
C HIS A 352 1.08 -7.55 19.44
N ILE A 353 0.34 -7.02 20.40
CA ILE A 353 0.70 -5.81 21.17
C ILE A 353 0.77 -6.20 22.64
N SER A 354 1.84 -5.78 23.31
CA SER A 354 2.08 -6.04 24.73
C SER A 354 2.68 -4.82 25.41
N ALA A 355 2.38 -4.65 26.70
CA ALA A 355 2.93 -3.60 27.57
C ALA A 355 3.03 -4.12 29.01
N GLU A 356 3.79 -3.42 29.86
CA GLU A 356 4.06 -3.84 31.24
C GLU A 356 2.89 -3.59 32.21
N ALA A 357 2.05 -2.60 31.91
CA ALA A 357 0.90 -2.21 32.74
C ALA A 357 -0.40 -2.14 31.93
N ASP A 358 -1.54 -2.02 32.61
CA ASP A 358 -2.88 -2.03 31.98
C ASP A 358 -3.05 -0.97 30.88
N TRP A 359 -3.48 -1.44 29.71
CA TRP A 359 -3.66 -0.67 28.49
C TRP A 359 -4.89 -1.16 27.71
N GLY A 360 -5.28 -0.40 26.70
CA GLY A 360 -6.34 -0.76 25.77
C GLY A 360 -6.23 0.00 24.46
N LEU A 361 -7.13 -0.34 23.54
CA LEU A 361 -7.21 0.28 22.23
C LEU A 361 -8.61 0.87 22.04
N LYS A 362 -8.68 2.15 21.68
CA LYS A 362 -9.92 2.83 21.33
C LYS A 362 -10.03 2.96 19.82
N MET A 363 -10.94 2.21 19.24
CA MET A 363 -11.30 2.34 17.83
C MET A 363 -12.29 3.50 17.64
N VAL A 364 -11.98 4.41 16.73
CA VAL A 364 -12.77 5.62 16.45
C VAL A 364 -13.05 5.71 14.96
N TRP A 365 -14.27 6.12 14.60
CA TRP A 365 -14.67 6.48 13.23
C TRP A 365 -15.76 7.56 13.24
N SER A 366 -15.95 8.21 12.11
CA SER A 366 -17.00 9.21 11.91
C SER A 366 -18.38 8.57 11.82
N LYS A 367 -19.39 9.20 12.44
CA LYS A 367 -20.80 8.81 12.25
C LYS A 367 -21.27 9.05 10.81
N GLU A 368 -20.67 9.99 10.10
CA GLU A 368 -20.98 10.31 8.70
C GLU A 368 -20.45 9.23 7.75
N ASN A 369 -19.37 8.55 8.14
CA ASN A 369 -18.68 7.54 7.36
C ASN A 369 -18.50 6.27 8.20
N PRO A 370 -19.57 5.47 8.39
CA PRO A 370 -19.56 4.35 9.31
C PRO A 370 -18.62 3.23 8.86
N ALA A 371 -18.00 2.57 9.84
CA ALA A 371 -17.19 1.39 9.62
C ALA A 371 -18.01 0.22 9.05
N SER A 372 -17.34 -0.76 8.43
CA SER A 372 -17.97 -2.00 7.92
C SER A 372 -18.29 -3.03 9.02
N LEU A 373 -18.18 -2.62 10.29
CA LEU A 373 -18.42 -3.44 11.47
C LEU A 373 -19.93 -3.68 11.65
N VAL A 374 -20.32 -4.94 11.78
CA VAL A 374 -21.72 -5.36 11.92
C VAL A 374 -22.04 -5.73 13.36
N HIS A 375 -21.14 -6.48 14.01
CA HIS A 375 -21.37 -7.00 15.35
C HIS A 375 -20.06 -7.19 16.11
N THR A 376 -20.10 -7.05 17.43
CA THR A 376 -18.97 -7.22 18.33
C THR A 376 -19.28 -8.31 19.36
N CYS A 377 -18.35 -9.24 19.50
CA CYS A 377 -18.30 -10.23 20.57
C CYS A 377 -17.07 -9.94 21.45
N PRO A 378 -16.99 -10.48 22.68
CA PRO A 378 -15.83 -10.24 23.54
C PRO A 378 -14.49 -10.56 22.88
N GLN A 379 -14.40 -11.57 22.02
CA GLN A 379 -13.15 -12.00 21.37
C GLN A 379 -13.17 -11.88 19.84
N SER A 380 -14.19 -11.28 19.24
CA SER A 380 -14.26 -11.16 17.78
C SER A 380 -15.02 -9.93 17.30
N LEU A 381 -14.53 -9.33 16.22
CA LEU A 381 -15.22 -8.29 15.46
C LEU A 381 -15.70 -8.87 14.13
N HIS A 382 -16.99 -8.76 13.87
CA HIS A 382 -17.63 -9.29 12.67
C HIS A 382 -17.96 -8.15 11.70
N TYR A 383 -17.45 -8.26 10.49
CA TYR A 383 -17.58 -7.24 9.44
C TYR A 383 -18.34 -7.79 8.23
N ARG A 384 -18.90 -6.87 7.45
CA ARG A 384 -19.41 -7.17 6.11
C ARG A 384 -19.05 -6.06 5.14
N HIS A 385 -18.25 -6.38 4.14
CA HIS A 385 -17.83 -5.45 3.09
C HIS A 385 -18.28 -5.97 1.73
N LYS A 386 -19.10 -5.18 1.02
CA LYS A 386 -19.60 -5.52 -0.33
C LYS A 386 -20.21 -6.92 -0.43
N GLY A 387 -20.93 -7.33 0.62
CA GLY A 387 -21.57 -8.64 0.71
C GLY A 387 -20.69 -9.75 1.31
N PHE A 388 -19.37 -9.59 1.30
CA PHE A 388 -18.42 -10.54 1.88
C PHE A 388 -18.34 -10.38 3.40
N ALA A 389 -18.51 -11.47 4.15
CA ALA A 389 -18.41 -11.48 5.60
C ALA A 389 -17.02 -11.94 6.03
N TYR A 390 -16.46 -11.30 7.07
CA TYR A 390 -15.15 -11.64 7.61
C TYR A 390 -15.07 -11.29 9.10
N THR A 391 -14.08 -11.87 9.78
CA THR A 391 -13.91 -11.74 11.22
C THR A 391 -12.46 -11.43 11.55
N VAL A 392 -12.28 -10.53 12.52
CA VAL A 392 -11.02 -10.31 13.21
C VAL A 392 -11.16 -10.90 14.60
N GLU A 393 -10.26 -11.79 14.97
CA GLU A 393 -10.25 -12.46 16.27
C GLU A 393 -9.23 -11.81 17.21
N CYS A 394 -9.55 -11.81 18.49
CA CYS A 394 -8.66 -11.38 19.57
C CYS A 394 -8.38 -12.60 20.46
N ALA A 395 -7.24 -13.24 20.23
CA ALA A 395 -6.84 -14.43 21.00
C ALA A 395 -6.57 -14.11 22.47
N ASN A 396 -5.94 -12.96 22.73
CA ASN A 396 -5.60 -12.47 24.06
C ASN A 396 -6.16 -11.06 24.28
N GLY A 397 -7.07 -10.91 25.24
CA GLY A 397 -7.77 -9.66 25.52
C GLY A 397 -9.27 -9.76 25.25
N ARG A 398 -9.92 -8.59 25.15
CA ARG A 398 -11.34 -8.47 24.78
C ARG A 398 -11.64 -7.12 24.11
N PHE A 399 -12.66 -7.10 23.26
CA PHE A 399 -13.20 -5.89 22.64
C PHE A 399 -14.16 -5.11 23.54
#